data_AF-A0A8T1D953-F1
#
_entry.id   AF-A0A8T1D953-F1
#
_cell.length_a   1.000
_cell.length_b   1.000
_cell.length_c   1.000
_cell.angle_alpha   90.00
_cell.angle_beta   90.00
_cell.angle_gamma   90.00
#
_symmetry.space_group_name_H-M   'P 1'
#
loop_
_entity.id
_entity.type
_entity.pdbx_description
1 polymer ?
#
loop_
_entity_poly.entity_id
_entity_poly.type
_entity_poly.pdbx_seq_one_letter_code
_entity_poly.pdbx_strand_id
1 'polypeptide(L)' 'MPTRYARYALETKLRVVEVARRGGVWEETAEHLGVNYHTVRAWVRQHMMHAEDVRVRPRGASR' A
#
# COMPACT_ATOMS: atom_id res chain seq x y z
N MET A 1 -17.99 7.59 17.42
CA MET A 1 -17.89 6.35 16.63
C MET A 1 -16.44 6.14 16.25
N PRO A 2 -15.67 5.23 16.88
CA PRO A 2 -14.31 4.99 16.43
C PRO A 2 -14.41 4.17 15.13
N THR A 3 -13.99 4.76 14.04
CA THR A 3 -13.88 4.13 12.72
C THR A 3 -13.01 2.88 12.83
N ARG A 4 -13.66 1.71 12.87
CA ARG A 4 -13.10 0.33 12.95
C ARG A 4 -12.15 -0.07 11.80
N TYR A 5 -11.65 0.88 11.02
CA TYR A 5 -10.95 0.63 9.76
C TYR A 5 -9.44 0.88 9.79
N ALA A 6 -8.85 1.17 10.96
CA ALA A 6 -7.40 1.15 11.14
C ALA A 6 -6.95 -0.19 11.77
N ARG A 7 -7.28 -1.31 11.13
CA ARG A 7 -6.90 -2.66 11.61
C ARG A 7 -5.37 -2.85 11.71
N TYR A 8 -4.62 -2.07 10.95
CA TYR A 8 -3.17 -2.10 10.88
C TYR A 8 -2.61 -0.68 11.00
N ALA A 9 -1.52 -0.53 11.76
CA ALA A 9 -0.82 0.73 11.93
C ALA A 9 -0.31 1.25 10.57
N LEU A 10 -0.19 2.58 10.45
CA LEU A 10 0.34 3.21 9.23
C LEU A 10 1.77 2.72 8.94
N GLU A 11 2.58 2.56 9.97
CA GLU A 11 3.94 2.03 9.88
C GLU A 11 3.99 0.65 9.22
N THR A 12 3.07 -0.25 9.59
CA THR A 12 2.93 -1.58 9.00
C THR A 12 2.68 -1.51 7.50
N LYS A 13 1.78 -0.61 7.07
CA LYS A 13 1.47 -0.41 5.65
C LYS A 13 2.68 0.07 4.87
N LEU A 14 3.39 1.06 5.40
CA LEU A 14 4.57 1.66 4.76
C LEU A 14 5.69 0.65 4.60
N ARG A 15 5.97 -0.16 5.64
CA ARG A 15 7.05 -1.15 5.62
C ARG A 15 6.85 -2.19 4.52
N VAL A 16 5.62 -2.70 4.39
CA VAL A 16 5.28 -3.69 3.37
C VAL A 16 5.34 -3.11 1.95
N VAL A 17 4.82 -1.90 1.76
CA VAL A 17 4.89 -1.18 0.47
C VAL A 17 6.32 -0.86 0.07
N GLU A 18 7.16 -0.48 1.03
CA GLU A 18 8.58 -0.18 0.78
C GLU A 18 9.35 -1.42 0.32
N VAL A 19 9.14 -2.58 0.96
CA VAL A 19 9.71 -3.86 0.52
C VAL A 19 9.25 -4.19 -0.89
N ALA A 20 7.95 -4.05 -1.17
CA ALA A 20 7.41 -4.27 -2.51
C ALA A 20 8.02 -3.33 -3.56
N ARG A 21 8.22 -2.04 -3.22
CA ARG A 21 8.83 -1.04 -4.10
C ARG A 21 10.29 -1.34 -4.41
N ARG A 22 11.03 -1.90 -3.45
CA ARG A 22 12.43 -2.33 -3.63
C ARG A 22 12.54 -3.65 -4.42
N GLY A 23 11.42 -4.26 -4.80
CA GLY A 23 11.39 -5.56 -5.48
C GLY A 23 11.66 -6.76 -4.55
N GLY A 24 11.56 -6.55 -3.23
CA GLY A 24 11.75 -7.61 -2.24
C GLY A 24 10.48 -8.44 -2.01
N VAL A 25 10.64 -9.53 -1.26
CA VAL A 25 9.54 -10.45 -0.90
C VAL A 25 8.69 -9.83 0.22
N TRP A 26 7.70 -9.05 -0.19
CA TRP A 26 6.75 -8.40 0.72
C TRP A 26 5.80 -9.39 1.41
N GLU A 27 5.70 -10.62 0.90
CA GLU A 27 4.86 -11.70 1.42
C GLU A 27 5.37 -12.19 2.79
N GLU A 28 6.69 -12.43 2.92
CA GLU A 28 7.34 -12.77 4.19
C GLU A 28 7.23 -11.62 5.21
N THR A 29 7.35 -10.37 4.73
CA THR A 29 7.18 -9.19 5.58
C THR A 29 5.75 -9.08 6.10
N ALA A 30 4.75 -9.42 5.27
CA ALA A 30 3.35 -9.43 5.67
C ALA A 30 3.05 -10.50 6.72
N GLU A 31 3.61 -11.71 6.54
CA GLU A 31 3.48 -12.82 7.48
C GLU A 31 4.11 -12.46 8.84
N HIS A 32 5.33 -11.91 8.83
CA HIS A 32 6.01 -11.47 10.05
C HIS A 32 5.24 -10.37 10.81
N LEU A 33 4.53 -9.51 10.09
CA LEU A 33 3.71 -8.44 10.64
C LEU A 33 2.27 -8.88 10.99
N GLY A 34 1.91 -10.15 10.75
CA GLY A 34 0.56 -10.67 10.99
C GLY A 34 -0.52 -10.02 10.14
N VAL A 35 -0.15 -9.49 8.96
CA VAL A 35 -1.09 -8.85 8.05
C VAL A 35 -1.65 -9.89 7.10
N ASN A 36 -2.96 -9.84 6.87
CA ASN A 36 -3.59 -10.72 5.91
C ASN A 36 -3.02 -10.49 4.50
N TYR A 37 -2.59 -11.59 3.86
CA TYR A 37 -2.05 -11.61 2.51
C TYR A 37 -2.89 -10.82 1.49
N HIS A 38 -4.20 -11.06 1.46
CA HIS A 38 -5.11 -10.39 0.52
C HIS A 38 -5.16 -8.88 0.75
N THR A 39 -5.02 -8.44 2.00
CA THR A 39 -4.99 -7.02 2.36
C THR A 39 -3.72 -6.36 1.86
N VAL A 40 -2.57 -7.00 2.08
CA VAL A 40 -1.28 -6.51 1.58
C VAL A 40 -1.24 -6.46 0.07
N ARG A 41 -1.70 -7.52 -0.61
CA ARG A 41 -1.75 -7.58 -2.07
C ARG A 41 -2.57 -6.42 -2.65
N ALA A 42 -3.68 -6.06 -2.01
CA ALA A 42 -4.48 -4.89 -2.40
C ALA A 42 -3.69 -3.58 -2.26
N TRP A 43 -2.96 -3.39 -1.14
CA TRP A 43 -2.11 -2.20 -0.94
C TRP A 43 -0.99 -2.11 -1.96
N VAL A 44 -0.26 -3.21 -2.20
CA VAL A 44 0.84 -3.27 -3.16
C VAL A 44 0.30 -2.98 -4.57
N ARG A 45 -0.80 -3.62 -4.98
CA ARG A 45 -1.40 -3.38 -6.30
C ARG A 45 -1.83 -1.93 -6.48
N GLN A 46 -2.52 -1.35 -5.48
CA GLN A 46 -2.91 0.06 -5.52
C GLN A 46 -1.68 0.97 -5.61
N HIS A 47 -0.65 0.72 -4.81
CA HIS A 47 0.53 1.56 -4.76
C HIS A 47 1.42 1.43 -6.00
N MET A 48 1.50 0.25 -6.62
CA MET A 48 2.24 0.05 -7.87
C MET A 48 1.52 0.65 -9.08
N MET A 49 0.19 0.50 -9.16
CA MET A 49 -0.62 1.14 -10.20
C MET A 49 -0.52 2.68 -10.11
N HIS A 50 -0.51 3.24 -8.90
CA HIS A 50 -0.29 4.67 -8.70
C HIS A 50 1.19 5.09 -8.83
N ALA A 51 2.16 4.21 -8.63
CA ALA A 51 3.57 4.55 -8.84
C ALA A 51 3.87 4.84 -10.32
N GLU A 52 3.17 4.17 -11.24
CA GLU A 52 3.21 4.49 -12.66
C GLU A 52 2.37 5.73 -13.00
N ASP A 53 1.23 5.93 -12.35
CA ASP A 53 0.31 7.07 -12.57
C ASP A 53 0.85 8.41 -12.01
N VAL A 54 1.76 8.37 -11.03
CA VAL A 54 2.43 9.57 -10.47
C VAL A 54 3.36 10.26 -11.48
N ARG A 55 3.55 9.70 -12.69
CA ARG A 55 4.22 10.43 -13.78
C ARG A 55 3.33 11.39 -14.55
N VAL A 56 2.01 11.25 -14.59
CA VAL A 56 1.15 12.24 -15.26
C VAL A 56 -0.27 12.25 -14.68
N ARG A 57 -0.55 13.21 -13.80
CA ARG A 57 -1.80 13.95 -13.93
C ARG A 57 -1.71 15.32 -13.26
N PRO A 58 -1.66 16.43 -14.02
CA PRO A 58 -1.93 17.73 -13.45
C PRO A 58 -3.41 17.72 -13.03
N ARG A 59 -3.62 17.74 -11.72
CA ARG A 59 -4.92 17.84 -11.09
C ARG A 59 -5.41 19.28 -11.29
N GLY A 60 -6.11 19.55 -12.39
CA GLY A 60 -6.75 20.85 -12.59
C GLY A 60 -7.19 21.12 -14.02
N ALA A 61 -8.41 20.75 -14.35
CA ALA A 61 -9.23 21.46 -15.33
C ALA A 61 -10.70 21.16 -15.03
N SER A 62 -11.24 21.88 -14.06
CA SER A 62 -12.68 22.08 -13.95
C SER A 62 -12.96 23.43 -14.59
N ARG A 63 -13.49 23.42 -15.83
CA ARG A 63 -14.46 24.38 -16.32
C ARG A 63 -15.14 23.83 -17.56
#